data_AF-A0A367FRH6-F1
#
_entry.id   AF-A0A367FRH6-F1
#
_cell.length_a   1.000
_cell.length_b   1.000
_cell.length_c   1.000
_cell.angle_alpha   90.00
_cell.angle_beta   90.00
_cell.angle_gamma   90.00
#
_symmetry.space_group_name_H-M   'P 1'
#
loop_
_entity.id
_entity.type
_entity.pdbx_description
1 polymer ?
#
loop_
_entity_poly.entity_id
_entity_poly.type
_entity_poly.pdbx_seq_one_letter_code
_entity_poly.pdbx_strand_id
1 'polypeptide(L)'
;MTLRRFLPHFDWPGPYTIDNLDYLTVLLVASPVAEKLASFARGAEEQTARDRDPQELLGDGEQTFAEHLRSLAEALLATAGTDEHTLRVLAESRFITVRTYVAKNRATPADVLLDLAYSPYAIISKAATGNPALPQEHLETLAVLGSDWQRMGAMFNPNLTQQMVQAAARDQAPGVRCRAAQSAMAGPGVLTVLAADPEPLVRACVAQNPAAPEPALTALMRDDCLDVRLGAAGNPALPPVVAAWLATDPEPRVRARLAVNPACPPATLTALTHYRQPVQIRQNAAMNPRCPEDTRIRLRTTDRSPYVRQAARAR
;
A
#
# COMPACT_ATOMS: atom_id res chain seq x y z
N MET A 1 4.44 20.70 12.86
CA MET A 1 3.28 21.56 13.22
C MET A 1 2.08 21.04 12.46
N THR A 2 1.08 20.50 13.17
CA THR A 2 0.16 19.48 12.62
C THR A 2 -1.13 20.09 12.07
N LEU A 3 -1.56 19.63 10.88
CA LEU A 3 -2.76 20.00 10.12
C LEU A 3 -4.09 20.02 10.93
N ARG A 4 -4.12 19.38 12.11
CA ARG A 4 -5.26 19.35 13.03
C ARG A 4 -5.77 20.72 13.50
N ARG A 5 -4.91 21.76 13.49
CA ARG A 5 -5.33 23.12 13.91
C ARG A 5 -6.26 23.80 12.89
N PHE A 6 -6.27 23.35 11.64
CA PHE A 6 -7.00 24.01 10.55
C PHE A 6 -8.31 23.33 10.17
N LEU A 7 -8.57 22.09 10.62
CA LEU A 7 -9.79 21.34 10.29
C LEU A 7 -10.34 20.57 11.51
N PRO A 8 -10.95 21.29 12.49
CA PRO A 8 -11.37 20.71 13.76
C PRO A 8 -12.61 19.80 13.68
N HIS A 9 -13.32 19.80 12.54
CA HIS A 9 -14.54 19.02 12.32
C HIS A 9 -14.33 17.77 11.45
N PHE A 10 -13.10 17.51 11.00
CA PHE A 10 -12.78 16.35 10.16
C PHE A 10 -12.50 15.14 11.05
N ASP A 11 -13.32 14.09 10.90
CA ASP A 11 -13.21 12.88 11.71
C ASP A 11 -12.06 12.01 11.18
N TRP A 12 -10.89 12.13 11.82
CA TRP A 12 -9.68 11.44 11.39
C TRP A 12 -9.80 9.94 11.68
N PRO A 13 -9.66 9.05 10.68
CA PRO A 13 -9.55 7.63 10.96
C PRO A 13 -8.30 7.38 11.84
N GLY A 14 -8.41 6.40 12.74
CA GLY A 14 -7.39 6.08 13.76
C GLY A 14 -5.96 5.86 13.22
N PRO A 15 -4.95 5.70 14.10
CA PRO A 15 -3.62 6.28 13.91
C PRO A 15 -2.72 5.72 12.80
N TYR A 16 -3.13 4.77 11.96
CA TYR A 16 -2.28 4.20 10.92
C TYR A 16 -3.05 3.79 9.66
N THR A 17 -3.11 4.71 8.68
CA THR A 17 -3.21 4.40 7.25
C THR A 17 -2.56 5.53 6.44
N ILE A 18 -1.26 5.78 6.68
CA ILE A 18 -0.43 6.58 5.77
C ILE A 18 0.37 5.61 4.91
N ASP A 19 -0.32 4.87 4.04
CA ASP A 19 0.31 4.12 2.95
C ASP A 19 -0.34 4.40 1.59
N ASN A 20 -1.38 5.23 1.55
CA ASN A 20 -1.87 5.86 0.33
C ASN A 20 -1.48 7.34 0.32
N LEU A 21 -0.23 7.60 -0.06
CA LEU A 21 0.20 8.92 -0.54
C LEU A 21 -0.40 9.29 -1.91
N ASP A 22 -1.46 8.61 -2.35
CA ASP A 22 -2.41 9.14 -3.33
C ASP A 22 -3.36 10.20 -2.73
N TYR A 23 -3.43 10.35 -1.40
CA TYR A 23 -4.28 11.35 -0.75
C TYR A 23 -3.71 12.78 -0.76
N LEU A 24 -2.42 12.96 -1.06
CA LEU A 24 -1.82 14.30 -1.22
C LEU A 24 -1.78 14.77 -2.68
N THR A 25 -2.17 13.91 -3.64
CA THR A 25 -2.34 14.28 -5.05
C THR A 25 -3.53 15.23 -5.27
N VAL A 26 -4.34 15.47 -4.24
CA VAL A 26 -5.54 16.34 -4.27
C VAL A 26 -5.35 17.67 -3.53
N LEU A 27 -4.22 17.91 -2.83
CA LEU A 27 -4.12 19.04 -1.88
C LEU A 27 -2.91 19.99 -2.03
N LEU A 28 -2.35 20.16 -3.23
CA LEU A 28 -1.47 21.30 -3.54
C LEU A 28 -1.94 22.07 -4.78
N VAL A 29 -3.04 22.79 -4.56
CA VAL A 29 -3.35 24.07 -5.20
C VAL A 29 -2.27 25.08 -4.82
N ALA A 30 -1.58 25.70 -5.79
CA ALA A 30 -1.17 27.11 -5.77
C ALA A 30 -0.43 27.57 -7.05
N SER A 31 -1.14 28.36 -7.88
CA SER A 31 -0.64 29.57 -8.58
C SER A 31 0.11 29.42 -9.94
N PRO A 32 0.22 30.50 -10.76
CA PRO A 32 -0.77 30.92 -11.73
C PRO A 32 -0.11 31.00 -13.12
N VAL A 33 -0.16 29.92 -13.89
CA VAL A 33 0.36 29.98 -15.27
C VAL A 33 -0.47 29.09 -16.21
N ALA A 34 -1.78 29.07 -15.98
CA ALA A 34 -2.75 28.34 -16.79
C ALA A 34 -2.90 28.93 -18.21
N GLU A 35 -2.65 30.22 -18.42
CA GLU A 35 -2.85 30.83 -19.74
C GLU A 35 -1.83 30.41 -20.80
N LYS A 36 -0.57 30.16 -20.44
CA LYS A 36 0.50 29.76 -21.39
C LYS A 36 0.51 28.27 -21.75
N LEU A 37 -0.08 27.42 -20.93
CA LEU A 37 -0.23 26.00 -21.27
C LEU A 37 -1.50 25.75 -22.07
N ALA A 38 -2.55 26.51 -21.77
CA ALA A 38 -3.73 26.50 -22.59
C ALA A 38 -3.42 27.06 -24.00
N SER A 39 -2.44 27.95 -24.22
CA SER A 39 -2.03 28.31 -25.60
C SER A 39 -1.26 27.21 -26.33
N PHE A 40 -0.60 26.29 -25.63
CA PHE A 40 0.13 25.17 -26.25
C PHE A 40 -0.81 24.01 -26.59
N ALA A 41 -1.85 23.77 -25.78
CA ALA A 41 -2.94 22.84 -26.09
C ALA A 41 -3.97 23.42 -27.09
N ARG A 42 -4.15 24.76 -27.13
CA ARG A 42 -5.07 25.46 -28.06
C ARG A 42 -4.46 25.79 -29.41
N GLY A 43 -3.30 25.24 -29.75
CA GLY A 43 -2.77 25.28 -31.12
C GLY A 43 -3.61 24.51 -32.15
N ALA A 44 -4.74 23.92 -31.74
CA ALA A 44 -5.59 23.08 -32.58
C ALA A 44 -7.02 23.59 -32.82
N GLU A 45 -7.51 24.67 -32.20
CA GLU A 45 -8.85 25.18 -32.52
C GLU A 45 -8.92 26.70 -32.53
N GLU A 46 -8.89 27.23 -33.75
CA GLU A 46 -9.28 28.57 -34.15
C GLU A 46 -10.72 28.91 -33.73
N GLN A 47 -10.94 30.20 -33.41
CA GLN A 47 -12.22 30.90 -33.33
C GLN A 47 -13.30 30.30 -32.40
N THR A 48 -13.42 30.76 -31.14
CA THR A 48 -14.77 30.90 -30.49
C THR A 48 -14.83 31.67 -29.16
N ALA A 49 -13.73 32.10 -28.54
CA ALA A 49 -13.78 32.65 -27.17
C ALA A 49 -13.81 34.20 -27.11
N ARG A 50 -14.84 34.87 -27.64
CA ARG A 50 -14.96 36.34 -27.52
C ARG A 50 -15.99 36.90 -26.53
N ASP A 51 -16.92 36.12 -25.97
CA ASP A 51 -18.02 36.70 -25.19
C ASP A 51 -18.37 35.95 -23.88
N ARG A 52 -17.42 35.67 -22.98
CA ARG A 52 -17.77 35.17 -21.62
C ARG A 52 -17.14 35.96 -20.48
N ASP A 53 -17.93 36.12 -19.42
CA ASP A 53 -17.62 36.86 -18.20
C ASP A 53 -16.45 36.18 -17.42
N PRO A 54 -15.36 36.91 -17.10
CA PRO A 54 -14.19 36.36 -16.42
C PRO A 54 -14.48 35.68 -15.06
N GLN A 55 -15.61 36.00 -14.40
CA GLN A 55 -15.96 35.40 -13.11
C GLN A 55 -16.58 33.99 -13.21
N GLU A 56 -17.20 33.63 -14.35
CA GLU A 56 -17.68 32.26 -14.60
C GLU A 56 -16.53 31.29 -14.95
N LEU A 57 -15.40 31.81 -15.46
CA LEU A 57 -14.21 31.01 -15.81
C LEU A 57 -13.40 30.52 -14.61
N LEU A 58 -13.60 31.11 -13.42
CA LEU A 58 -12.80 30.80 -12.23
C LEU A 58 -13.33 29.59 -11.44
N GLY A 59 -14.61 29.23 -11.57
CA GLY A 59 -15.22 28.07 -10.89
C GLY A 59 -14.97 26.73 -11.59
N ASP A 60 -14.97 26.72 -12.92
CA ASP A 60 -14.81 25.50 -13.73
C ASP A 60 -13.33 25.14 -13.97
N GLY A 61 -12.41 26.09 -13.85
CA GLY A 61 -11.00 25.92 -14.19
C GLY A 61 -10.24 24.90 -13.34
N GLU A 62 -10.59 24.76 -12.06
CA GLU A 62 -9.91 23.83 -11.14
C GLU A 62 -10.36 22.38 -11.35
N GLN A 63 -11.67 22.18 -11.50
CA GLN A 63 -12.25 20.87 -11.72
C GLN A 63 -11.86 20.33 -13.10
N THR A 64 -11.89 21.19 -14.12
CA THR A 64 -11.39 20.86 -15.46
C THR A 64 -9.89 20.58 -15.44
N PHE A 65 -9.06 21.36 -14.74
CA PHE A 65 -7.61 21.07 -14.66
C PHE A 65 -7.31 19.73 -13.97
N ALA A 66 -8.01 19.42 -12.88
CA ALA A 66 -7.88 18.12 -12.21
C ALA A 66 -8.32 16.96 -13.11
N GLU A 67 -9.38 17.14 -13.90
CA GLU A 67 -9.84 16.17 -14.89
C GLU A 67 -8.82 15.98 -16.03
N HIS A 68 -8.22 17.06 -16.54
CA HIS A 68 -7.17 16.98 -17.55
C HIS A 68 -5.91 16.28 -17.00
N LEU A 69 -5.50 16.58 -15.76
CA LEU A 69 -4.37 15.89 -15.13
C LEU A 69 -4.68 14.41 -14.91
N ARG A 70 -5.92 14.06 -14.57
CA ARG A 70 -6.35 12.66 -14.44
C ARG A 70 -6.33 11.94 -15.77
N SER A 71 -6.90 12.55 -16.82
CA SER A 71 -6.88 11.99 -18.18
C SER A 71 -5.45 11.82 -18.69
N LEU A 72 -4.57 12.79 -18.47
CA LEU A 72 -3.15 12.70 -18.79
C LEU A 72 -2.44 11.60 -18.00
N ALA A 73 -2.75 11.45 -16.71
CA ALA A 73 -2.21 10.38 -15.88
C ALA A 73 -2.61 9.00 -16.40
N GLU A 74 -3.89 8.83 -16.73
CA GLU A 74 -4.42 7.59 -17.32
C GLU A 74 -3.74 7.26 -18.65
N ALA A 75 -3.60 8.26 -19.52
CA ALA A 75 -2.90 8.12 -20.80
C ALA A 75 -1.42 7.74 -20.62
N LEU A 76 -0.71 8.37 -19.68
CA LEU A 76 0.70 8.07 -19.41
C LEU A 76 0.91 6.74 -18.68
N LEU A 77 -0.08 6.21 -17.99
CA LEU A 77 0.02 4.87 -17.38
C LEU A 77 -0.37 3.76 -18.36
N ALA A 78 -1.24 4.06 -19.32
CA ALA A 78 -1.53 3.19 -20.44
C ALA A 78 -0.33 3.19 -21.39
N THR A 79 0.54 2.16 -21.31
CA THR A 79 1.73 2.02 -22.18
C THR A 79 1.41 2.06 -23.68
N ALA A 80 0.15 1.85 -24.06
CA ALA A 80 -0.32 1.96 -25.43
C ALA A 80 -0.44 3.44 -25.85
N GLY A 81 0.45 3.87 -26.74
CA GLY A 81 0.30 5.12 -27.48
C GLY A 81 1.10 6.32 -26.97
N THR A 82 1.93 6.19 -25.93
CA THR A 82 2.91 7.26 -25.61
C THR A 82 4.24 6.95 -26.31
N ASP A 83 4.60 7.77 -27.30
CA ASP A 83 5.88 7.67 -27.98
C ASP A 83 7.02 8.31 -27.17
N GLU A 84 8.24 7.89 -27.45
CA GLU A 84 9.45 8.37 -26.74
C GLU A 84 9.58 9.91 -26.76
N HIS A 85 9.25 10.54 -27.89
CA HIS A 85 9.36 12.00 -28.02
C HIS A 85 8.44 12.71 -27.02
N THR A 86 7.19 12.26 -26.92
CA THR A 86 6.22 12.78 -25.94
C THR A 86 6.73 12.63 -24.51
N LEU A 87 7.29 11.48 -24.15
CA LEU A 87 7.81 11.25 -22.79
C LEU A 87 8.98 12.19 -22.46
N ARG A 88 9.86 12.46 -23.42
CA ARG A 88 10.96 13.43 -23.25
C ARG A 88 10.43 14.84 -23.01
N VAL A 89 9.46 15.29 -23.81
CA VAL A 89 8.85 16.63 -23.64
C VAL A 89 8.16 16.74 -22.27
N LEU A 90 7.45 15.71 -21.83
CA LEU A 90 6.74 15.72 -20.56
C LEU A 90 7.67 15.57 -19.35
N ALA A 91 8.85 14.97 -19.51
CA ALA A 91 9.88 14.88 -18.47
C ALA A 91 10.43 16.25 -18.04
N GLU A 92 10.38 17.23 -18.95
CA GLU A 92 10.77 18.64 -18.72
C GLU A 92 9.62 19.50 -18.17
N SER A 93 8.45 18.89 -17.92
CA SER A 93 7.31 19.62 -17.39
C SER A 93 7.63 20.23 -16.02
N ARG A 94 7.31 21.51 -15.84
CA ARG A 94 7.40 22.16 -14.52
C ARG A 94 6.55 21.49 -13.44
N PHE A 95 5.56 20.69 -13.83
CA PHE A 95 4.67 20.03 -12.89
C PHE A 95 5.27 18.71 -12.42
N ILE A 96 5.56 18.65 -11.13
CA ILE A 96 6.07 17.45 -10.44
C ILE A 96 5.19 16.24 -10.72
N THR A 97 3.86 16.43 -10.75
CA THR A 97 2.88 15.38 -11.03
C THR A 97 3.06 14.76 -12.41
N VAL A 98 3.23 15.58 -13.45
CA VAL A 98 3.45 15.09 -14.83
C VAL A 98 4.75 14.31 -14.91
N ARG A 99 5.84 14.86 -14.37
CA ARG A 99 7.15 14.17 -14.32
C ARG A 99 7.11 12.86 -13.52
N THR A 100 6.28 12.80 -12.48
CA THR A 100 6.07 11.57 -11.70
C THR A 100 5.36 10.51 -12.54
N TYR A 101 4.38 10.88 -13.37
CA TYR A 101 3.71 9.93 -14.27
C TYR A 101 4.62 9.48 -15.41
N VAL A 102 5.45 10.37 -15.96
CA VAL A 102 6.53 9.98 -16.88
C VAL A 102 7.48 9.00 -16.18
N ALA A 103 7.93 9.27 -14.96
CA ALA A 103 8.79 8.35 -14.20
C ALA A 103 8.14 6.98 -13.93
N LYS A 104 6.81 6.89 -13.85
CA LYS A 104 6.07 5.62 -13.68
C LYS A 104 5.80 4.88 -15.00
N ASN A 105 5.82 5.57 -16.14
CA ASN A 105 5.54 4.96 -17.43
C ASN A 105 6.68 3.98 -17.81
N ARG A 106 6.31 2.72 -18.12
CA ARG A 106 7.27 1.65 -18.44
C ARG A 106 8.01 1.86 -19.77
N ALA A 107 7.49 2.71 -20.65
CA ALA A 107 8.10 3.07 -21.92
C ALA A 107 9.08 4.25 -21.81
N THR A 108 9.24 4.85 -20.62
CA THR A 108 10.16 5.98 -20.44
C THR A 108 11.59 5.56 -20.73
N PRO A 109 12.28 6.27 -21.65
CA PRO A 109 13.66 5.96 -22.01
C PRO A 109 14.59 5.95 -20.79
N ALA A 110 15.60 5.08 -20.84
CA ALA A 110 16.52 4.89 -19.72
C ALA A 110 17.25 6.18 -19.32
N ASP A 111 17.72 6.98 -20.28
CA ASP A 111 18.40 8.26 -20.03
C ASP A 111 17.48 9.27 -19.34
N VAL A 112 16.22 9.39 -19.78
CA VAL A 112 15.21 10.22 -19.12
C VAL A 112 14.91 9.72 -17.70
N LEU A 113 14.85 8.40 -17.51
CA LEU A 113 14.66 7.81 -16.18
C LEU A 113 15.85 8.09 -15.25
N LEU A 114 17.07 8.12 -15.77
CA LEU A 114 18.24 8.49 -14.97
C LEU A 114 18.11 9.93 -14.46
N ASP A 115 17.79 10.88 -15.33
CA ASP A 115 17.59 12.28 -14.92
C ASP A 115 16.48 12.42 -13.86
N LEU A 116 15.39 11.69 -14.03
CA LEU A 116 14.28 11.66 -13.07
C LEU A 116 14.67 10.95 -11.76
N ALA A 117 15.48 9.90 -11.81
CA ALA A 117 15.95 9.16 -10.64
C ALA A 117 16.85 10.01 -9.73
N TYR A 118 17.59 10.97 -10.28
CA TYR A 118 18.40 11.94 -9.53
C TYR A 118 17.69 13.29 -9.29
N SER A 119 16.38 13.36 -9.54
CA SER A 119 15.58 14.55 -9.26
C SER A 119 15.62 14.95 -7.78
N PRO A 120 15.70 16.26 -7.44
CA PRO A 120 15.63 16.72 -6.06
C PRO A 120 14.26 16.47 -5.42
N TYR A 121 13.24 16.18 -6.23
CA TYR A 121 11.90 15.85 -5.74
C TYR A 121 11.80 14.37 -5.42
N ALA A 122 11.75 14.06 -4.13
CA ALA A 122 11.64 12.71 -3.57
C ALA A 122 10.60 11.81 -4.26
N ILE A 123 9.45 12.37 -4.64
CA ILE A 123 8.38 11.61 -5.29
C ILE A 123 8.73 11.18 -6.72
N ILE A 124 9.47 12.02 -7.46
CA ILE A 124 9.95 11.71 -8.81
C ILE A 124 11.07 10.67 -8.73
N SER A 125 12.05 10.89 -7.86
CA SER A 125 13.18 9.97 -7.72
C SER A 125 12.75 8.59 -7.21
N LYS A 126 11.80 8.52 -6.26
CA LYS A 126 11.16 7.25 -5.85
C LYS A 126 10.50 6.55 -7.05
N ALA A 127 9.68 7.28 -7.82
CA ALA A 127 8.95 6.71 -8.95
C ALA A 127 9.88 6.17 -10.03
N ALA A 128 10.90 6.96 -10.41
CA ALA A 128 11.89 6.55 -11.40
C ALA A 128 12.72 5.36 -10.90
N THR A 129 13.08 5.32 -9.62
CA THR A 129 13.83 4.19 -9.05
C THR A 129 13.04 2.88 -9.08
N GLY A 130 11.71 2.95 -8.95
CA GLY A 130 10.83 1.79 -9.07
C GLY A 130 10.52 1.36 -10.51
N ASN A 131 11.01 2.06 -11.53
CA ASN A 131 10.67 1.78 -12.93
C ASN A 131 11.50 0.61 -13.49
N PRO A 132 10.88 -0.39 -14.16
CA PRO A 132 11.60 -1.51 -14.78
C PRO A 132 12.66 -1.13 -15.81
N ALA A 133 12.53 0.04 -16.46
CA ALA A 133 13.46 0.49 -17.49
C ALA A 133 14.68 1.25 -16.92
N LEU A 134 14.77 1.44 -15.59
CA LEU A 134 15.98 1.97 -14.98
C LEU A 134 17.13 0.97 -15.15
N PRO A 135 18.31 1.40 -15.65
CA PRO A 135 19.47 0.53 -15.78
C PRO A 135 19.89 -0.11 -14.45
N GLN A 136 20.23 -1.40 -14.49
CA GLN A 136 20.52 -2.23 -13.31
C GLN A 136 21.62 -1.64 -12.42
N GLU A 137 22.70 -1.13 -13.00
CA GLU A 137 23.82 -0.52 -12.26
C GLU A 137 23.37 0.67 -11.40
N HIS A 138 22.48 1.51 -11.94
CA HIS A 138 21.92 2.64 -11.21
C HIS A 138 20.89 2.20 -10.18
N LEU A 139 20.08 1.18 -10.47
CA LEU A 139 19.18 0.58 -9.48
C LEU A 139 19.97 0.07 -8.26
N GLU A 140 21.04 -0.68 -8.48
CA GLU A 140 21.90 -1.22 -7.42
C GLU A 140 22.52 -0.10 -6.58
N THR A 141 23.05 0.94 -7.24
CA THR A 141 23.60 2.11 -6.56
C THR A 141 22.54 2.82 -5.72
N LEU A 142 21.37 3.10 -6.30
CA LEU A 142 20.30 3.84 -5.63
C LEU A 142 19.62 3.02 -4.52
N ALA A 143 19.57 1.69 -4.64
CA ALA A 143 19.03 0.80 -3.62
C ALA A 143 19.87 0.76 -2.34
N VAL A 144 21.17 1.03 -2.44
CA VAL A 144 22.11 0.96 -1.31
C VAL A 144 22.51 2.36 -0.82
N LEU A 145 22.86 3.26 -1.73
CA LEU A 145 23.46 4.56 -1.43
C LEU A 145 22.52 5.74 -1.69
N GLY A 146 21.35 5.51 -2.28
CA GLY A 146 20.37 6.55 -2.54
C GLY A 146 19.75 7.12 -1.27
N SER A 147 18.95 8.18 -1.42
CA SER A 147 18.07 8.69 -0.37
C SER A 147 17.05 7.65 0.08
N ASP A 148 16.44 7.84 1.26
CA ASP A 148 15.44 6.92 1.79
C ASP A 148 14.29 6.67 0.79
N TRP A 149 13.93 7.69 0.00
CA TRP A 149 12.93 7.61 -1.06
C TRP A 149 13.36 6.78 -2.27
N GLN A 150 14.62 6.89 -2.69
CA GLN A 150 15.18 6.06 -3.76
C GLN A 150 15.32 4.61 -3.29
N ARG A 151 15.85 4.37 -2.08
CA ARG A 151 15.95 3.02 -1.50
C ARG A 151 14.56 2.38 -1.33
N MET A 152 13.56 3.14 -0.88
CA MET A 152 12.16 2.68 -0.89
C MET A 152 11.63 2.42 -2.30
N GLY A 153 11.96 3.26 -3.28
CA GLY A 153 11.55 3.11 -4.68
C GLY A 153 12.12 1.82 -5.31
N ALA A 154 13.39 1.52 -5.04
CA ALA A 154 14.07 0.31 -5.51
C ALA A 154 13.33 -0.97 -5.08
N MET A 155 12.74 -0.98 -3.87
CA MET A 155 11.98 -2.13 -3.37
C MET A 155 10.70 -2.44 -4.19
N PHE A 156 10.23 -1.50 -5.03
CA PHE A 156 9.12 -1.72 -5.97
C PHE A 156 9.59 -2.09 -7.38
N ASN A 157 10.90 -2.04 -7.64
CA ASN A 157 11.45 -2.32 -8.96
C ASN A 157 11.39 -3.84 -9.24
N PRO A 158 10.85 -4.29 -10.38
CA PRO A 158 10.81 -5.72 -10.71
C PRO A 158 12.19 -6.34 -10.94
N ASN A 159 13.23 -5.54 -11.17
CA ASN A 159 14.62 -6.00 -11.31
C ASN A 159 15.38 -6.06 -9.97
N LEU A 160 14.65 -5.98 -8.85
CA LEU A 160 15.22 -6.12 -7.50
C LEU A 160 15.94 -7.47 -7.33
N THR A 161 17.08 -7.46 -6.65
CA THR A 161 17.88 -8.66 -6.38
C THR A 161 17.82 -9.05 -4.91
N GLN A 162 18.14 -10.32 -4.61
CA GLN A 162 18.28 -10.82 -3.23
C GLN A 162 19.26 -9.97 -2.40
N GLN A 163 20.37 -9.54 -3.01
CA GLN A 163 21.38 -8.71 -2.33
C GLN A 163 20.82 -7.34 -1.94
N MET A 164 20.03 -6.69 -2.81
CA MET A 164 19.38 -5.42 -2.50
C MET A 164 18.37 -5.57 -1.34
N VAL A 165 17.58 -6.65 -1.30
CA VAL A 165 16.67 -6.92 -0.17
C VAL A 165 17.43 -7.13 1.14
N GLN A 166 18.56 -7.86 1.09
CA GLN A 166 19.41 -8.06 2.27
C GLN A 166 20.06 -6.77 2.78
N ALA A 167 20.40 -5.84 1.88
CA ALA A 167 20.87 -4.51 2.25
C ALA A 167 19.73 -3.69 2.88
N ALA A 168 18.56 -3.64 2.23
CA ALA A 168 17.37 -2.95 2.70
C ALA A 168 16.86 -3.47 4.05
N ALA A 169 17.06 -4.75 4.37
CA ALA A 169 16.73 -5.32 5.67
C ALA A 169 17.61 -4.78 6.82
N ARG A 170 18.77 -4.20 6.52
CA ARG A 170 19.70 -3.60 7.48
C ARG A 170 19.70 -2.08 7.40
N ASP A 171 18.74 -1.51 6.68
CA ASP A 171 18.66 -0.08 6.43
C ASP A 171 18.42 0.71 7.70
N GLN A 172 18.94 1.93 7.78
CA GLN A 172 18.68 2.84 8.91
C GLN A 172 17.21 3.27 9.00
N ALA A 173 16.54 3.43 7.85
CA ALA A 173 15.18 3.90 7.77
C ALA A 173 14.19 2.74 7.97
N PRO A 174 13.30 2.81 8.98
CA PRO A 174 12.32 1.75 9.24
C PRO A 174 11.36 1.53 8.06
N GLY A 175 11.08 2.59 7.28
CA GLY A 175 10.26 2.48 6.06
C GLY A 175 10.89 1.55 5.01
N VAL A 176 12.21 1.62 4.82
CA VAL A 176 12.94 0.73 3.90
C VAL A 176 12.96 -0.70 4.44
N ARG A 177 13.23 -0.88 5.75
CA ARG A 177 13.20 -2.21 6.39
C ARG A 177 11.81 -2.86 6.31
N CYS A 178 10.73 -2.11 6.50
CA CYS A 178 9.38 -2.65 6.31
C CYS A 178 9.14 -3.06 4.86
N ARG A 179 9.59 -2.28 3.86
CA ARG A 179 9.47 -2.71 2.45
C ARG A 179 10.29 -3.95 2.15
N ALA A 180 11.49 -4.09 2.75
CA ALA A 180 12.26 -5.32 2.71
C ALA A 180 11.47 -6.49 3.32
N ALA A 181 10.87 -6.30 4.49
CA ALA A 181 10.02 -7.31 5.14
C ALA A 181 8.77 -7.68 4.33
N GLN A 182 8.21 -6.79 3.52
CA GLN A 182 7.04 -7.06 2.66
C GLN A 182 7.41 -7.75 1.34
N SER A 183 8.68 -7.75 0.95
CA SER A 183 9.11 -8.29 -0.34
C SER A 183 8.89 -9.80 -0.40
N ALA A 184 8.40 -10.28 -1.55
CA ALA A 184 8.34 -11.71 -1.85
C ALA A 184 9.74 -12.35 -1.96
N MET A 185 10.78 -11.53 -2.19
CA MET A 185 12.17 -11.96 -2.19
C MET A 185 12.80 -12.01 -0.79
N ALA A 186 12.08 -11.58 0.26
CA ALA A 186 12.57 -11.67 1.62
C ALA A 186 12.66 -13.16 2.04
N GLY A 187 13.87 -13.71 1.97
CA GLY A 187 14.11 -15.08 2.39
C GLY A 187 13.89 -15.30 3.90
N PRO A 188 13.75 -16.55 4.35
CA PRO A 188 13.49 -16.87 5.76
C PRO A 188 14.48 -16.25 6.74
N GLY A 189 15.77 -16.15 6.37
CA GLY A 189 16.79 -15.52 7.20
C GLY A 189 16.56 -14.01 7.42
N VAL A 190 16.17 -13.29 6.37
CA VAL A 190 15.83 -11.86 6.45
C VAL A 190 14.60 -11.67 7.35
N LEU A 191 13.54 -12.44 7.12
CA LEU A 191 12.30 -12.33 7.89
C LEU A 191 12.49 -12.72 9.37
N THR A 192 13.34 -13.71 9.65
CA THR A 192 13.66 -14.09 11.04
C THR A 192 14.40 -12.98 11.78
N VAL A 193 15.33 -12.28 11.12
CA VAL A 193 16.03 -11.14 11.72
C VAL A 193 15.06 -9.97 11.94
N LEU A 194 14.27 -9.61 10.93
CA LEU A 194 13.32 -8.50 11.00
C LEU A 194 12.15 -8.76 11.97
N ALA A 195 11.87 -10.02 12.33
CA ALA A 195 10.90 -10.34 13.37
C ALA A 195 11.32 -9.81 14.76
N ALA A 196 12.61 -9.52 14.96
CA ALA A 196 13.14 -8.90 16.16
C ALA A 196 13.44 -7.40 15.98
N ASP A 197 12.98 -6.77 14.90
CA ASP A 197 13.24 -5.35 14.63
C ASP A 197 12.71 -4.47 15.78
N PRO A 198 13.44 -3.43 16.22
CA PRO A 198 12.95 -2.53 17.26
C PRO A 198 11.64 -1.82 16.87
N GLU A 199 11.42 -1.56 15.58
CA GLU A 199 10.23 -0.85 15.09
C GLU A 199 9.03 -1.80 14.95
N PRO A 200 7.92 -1.59 15.69
CA PRO A 200 6.73 -2.44 15.60
C PRO A 200 6.13 -2.52 14.20
N LEU A 201 6.21 -1.44 13.43
CA LEU A 201 5.74 -1.44 12.04
C LEU A 201 6.50 -2.47 11.19
N VAL A 202 7.83 -2.57 11.33
CA VAL A 202 8.65 -3.54 10.59
C VAL A 202 8.27 -4.96 10.99
N ARG A 203 8.11 -5.22 12.30
CA ARG A 203 7.66 -6.53 12.80
C ARG A 203 6.26 -6.89 12.28
N ALA A 204 5.36 -5.93 12.16
CA ALA A 204 4.03 -6.14 11.58
C ALA A 204 4.11 -6.45 10.08
N CYS A 205 5.04 -5.83 9.35
CA CYS A 205 5.33 -6.15 7.96
C CYS A 205 5.82 -7.60 7.81
N VAL A 206 6.68 -8.09 8.71
CA VAL A 206 7.09 -9.51 8.76
C VAL A 206 5.89 -10.41 9.05
N ALA A 207 5.10 -10.09 10.07
CA ALA A 207 3.96 -10.89 10.48
C ALA A 207 2.90 -11.05 9.38
N GLN A 208 2.80 -10.09 8.45
CA GLN A 208 1.87 -10.12 7.32
C GLN A 208 2.44 -10.81 6.07
N ASN A 209 3.76 -11.04 6.00
CA ASN A 209 4.39 -11.61 4.82
C ASN A 209 3.97 -13.09 4.65
N PRO A 210 3.38 -13.50 3.50
CA PRO A 210 3.04 -14.90 3.22
C PRO A 210 4.22 -15.88 3.26
N ALA A 211 5.45 -15.40 3.08
CA ALA A 211 6.68 -16.17 3.18
C ALA A 211 7.30 -16.18 4.60
N ALA A 212 6.63 -15.59 5.59
CA ALA A 212 7.10 -15.56 6.96
C ALA A 212 7.28 -17.00 7.50
N PRO A 213 8.51 -17.37 7.92
CA PRO A 213 8.75 -18.72 8.40
C PRO A 213 8.13 -18.91 9.79
N GLU A 214 7.82 -20.16 10.15
CA GLU A 214 7.20 -20.51 11.43
C GLU A 214 7.94 -19.94 12.65
N PRO A 215 9.30 -19.96 12.75
CA PRO A 215 10.01 -19.34 13.87
C PRO A 215 9.74 -17.83 14.02
N ALA A 216 9.63 -17.11 12.90
CA ALA A 216 9.30 -15.68 12.93
C ALA A 216 7.88 -15.45 13.45
N LEU A 217 6.89 -16.18 12.92
CA LEU A 217 5.50 -16.06 13.38
C LEU A 217 5.32 -16.51 14.85
N THR A 218 6.09 -17.50 15.29
CA THR A 218 6.12 -17.96 16.69
C THR A 218 6.65 -16.88 17.62
N ALA A 219 7.67 -16.12 17.21
CA ALA A 219 8.17 -14.99 17.98
C ALA A 219 7.13 -13.84 18.06
N LEU A 220 6.47 -13.55 16.93
CA LEU A 220 5.56 -12.42 16.79
C LEU A 220 4.16 -12.64 17.41
N MET A 221 3.78 -13.88 17.71
CA MET A 221 2.45 -14.19 18.29
C MET A 221 2.24 -13.61 19.70
N ARG A 222 3.33 -13.24 20.38
CA ARG A 222 3.34 -12.65 21.73
C ARG A 222 3.79 -11.19 21.75
N ASP A 223 3.90 -10.57 20.58
CA ASP A 223 4.36 -9.18 20.48
C ASP A 223 3.43 -8.24 21.24
N ASP A 224 3.99 -7.23 21.91
CA ASP A 224 3.19 -6.25 22.65
C ASP A 224 2.33 -5.38 21.72
N CYS A 225 2.80 -5.17 20.48
CA CYS A 225 2.08 -4.39 19.48
C CYS A 225 0.89 -5.17 18.90
N LEU A 226 -0.29 -4.55 18.97
CA LEU A 226 -1.50 -5.12 18.42
C LEU A 226 -1.40 -5.39 16.90
N ASP A 227 -0.82 -4.48 16.13
CA ASP A 227 -0.75 -4.61 14.67
C ASP A 227 0.11 -5.80 14.24
N VAL A 228 1.14 -6.12 15.03
CA VAL A 228 1.97 -7.32 14.84
C VAL A 228 1.14 -8.59 15.05
N ARG A 229 0.41 -8.67 16.17
CA ARG A 229 -0.45 -9.83 16.47
C ARG A 229 -1.59 -9.98 15.45
N LEU A 230 -2.16 -8.87 14.98
CA LEU A 230 -3.15 -8.86 13.88
C LEU A 230 -2.56 -9.35 12.55
N GLY A 231 -1.31 -8.97 12.26
CA GLY A 231 -0.56 -9.48 11.12
C GLY A 231 -0.42 -10.99 11.17
N ALA A 232 0.07 -11.52 12.30
CA ALA A 232 0.24 -12.95 12.51
C ALA A 232 -1.09 -13.71 12.41
N ALA A 233 -2.16 -13.21 13.04
CA ALA A 233 -3.49 -13.81 12.98
C ALA A 233 -4.07 -13.89 11.56
N GLY A 234 -3.73 -12.93 10.70
CA GLY A 234 -4.16 -12.86 9.30
C GLY A 234 -3.22 -13.54 8.30
N ASN A 235 -2.09 -14.09 8.74
CA ASN A 235 -1.07 -14.62 7.83
C ASN A 235 -1.55 -15.90 7.12
N PRO A 236 -1.43 -16.03 5.79
CA PRO A 236 -1.85 -17.24 5.08
C PRO A 236 -0.97 -18.47 5.35
N ALA A 237 0.25 -18.30 5.85
CA ALA A 237 1.15 -19.35 6.31
C ALA A 237 1.05 -19.62 7.82
N LEU A 238 -0.06 -19.23 8.46
CA LEU A 238 -0.29 -19.34 9.90
C LEU A 238 -0.04 -20.76 10.45
N PRO A 239 0.98 -20.95 11.31
CA PRO A 239 1.23 -22.24 11.95
C PRO A 239 0.14 -22.59 12.98
N PRO A 240 -0.22 -23.88 13.16
CA PRO A 240 -1.23 -24.29 14.13
C PRO A 240 -0.94 -23.86 15.58
N VAL A 241 0.33 -23.89 16.00
CA VAL A 241 0.74 -23.45 17.35
C VAL A 241 0.48 -21.96 17.57
N VAL A 242 0.77 -21.14 16.57
CA VAL A 242 0.50 -19.70 16.57
C VAL A 242 -1.01 -19.44 16.60
N ALA A 243 -1.78 -20.18 15.79
CA ALA A 243 -3.23 -20.08 15.77
C ALA A 243 -3.86 -20.41 17.14
N ALA A 244 -3.40 -21.49 17.79
CA ALA A 244 -3.89 -21.90 19.10
C ALA A 244 -3.62 -20.82 20.17
N TRP A 245 -2.44 -20.18 20.12
CA TRP A 245 -2.10 -19.10 21.02
C TRP A 245 -2.97 -17.86 20.79
N LEU A 246 -3.07 -17.41 19.53
CA LEU A 246 -3.84 -16.21 19.15
C LEU A 246 -5.36 -16.38 19.35
N ALA A 247 -5.87 -17.61 19.38
CA ALA A 247 -7.27 -17.85 19.74
C ALA A 247 -7.58 -17.46 21.18
N THR A 248 -6.58 -17.41 22.06
CA THR A 248 -6.70 -16.96 23.45
C THR A 248 -6.22 -15.52 23.65
N ASP A 249 -5.83 -14.81 22.59
CA ASP A 249 -5.36 -13.43 22.67
C ASP A 249 -6.39 -12.56 23.41
N PRO A 250 -5.98 -11.68 24.34
CA PRO A 250 -6.92 -10.84 25.08
C PRO A 250 -7.73 -9.90 24.17
N GLU A 251 -7.14 -9.45 23.05
CA GLU A 251 -7.76 -8.49 22.14
C GLU A 251 -8.76 -9.18 21.19
N PRO A 252 -10.06 -8.86 21.27
CA PRO A 252 -11.08 -9.47 20.42
C PRO A 252 -10.84 -9.30 18.91
N ARG A 253 -10.19 -8.20 18.49
CA ARG A 253 -9.85 -7.98 17.07
C ARG A 253 -8.89 -9.04 16.54
N VAL A 254 -7.94 -9.51 17.36
CA VAL A 254 -7.02 -10.60 16.98
C VAL A 254 -7.79 -11.90 16.78
N ARG A 255 -8.65 -12.26 17.73
CA ARG A 255 -9.51 -13.46 17.63
C ARG A 255 -10.45 -13.41 16.42
N ALA A 256 -11.03 -12.24 16.14
CA ALA A 256 -11.91 -12.04 14.99
C ALA A 256 -11.14 -12.12 13.66
N ARG A 257 -9.90 -11.61 13.59
CA ARG A 257 -9.00 -11.72 12.44
C ARG A 257 -8.59 -13.16 12.18
N LEU A 258 -8.26 -13.90 13.24
CA LEU A 258 -7.95 -15.32 13.17
C LEU A 258 -9.14 -16.13 12.64
N ALA A 259 -10.37 -15.81 13.06
CA ALA A 259 -11.59 -16.49 12.63
C ALA A 259 -11.86 -16.37 11.12
N VAL A 260 -11.45 -15.27 10.46
CA VAL A 260 -11.58 -15.12 9.00
C VAL A 260 -10.41 -15.70 8.20
N ASN A 261 -9.31 -16.07 8.86
CA ASN A 261 -8.12 -16.54 8.17
C ASN A 261 -8.40 -17.91 7.50
N PRO A 262 -8.25 -18.06 6.18
CA PRO A 262 -8.43 -19.33 5.47
C PRO A 262 -7.46 -20.43 5.92
N ALA A 263 -6.32 -20.07 6.52
CA ALA A 263 -5.33 -21.00 7.06
C ALA A 263 -5.67 -21.46 8.49
N CYS A 264 -6.66 -20.85 9.16
CA CYS A 264 -7.01 -21.17 10.54
C CYS A 264 -7.37 -22.66 10.71
N PRO A 265 -6.73 -23.39 11.64
CA PRO A 265 -7.04 -24.79 11.86
C PRO A 265 -8.50 -25.02 12.31
N PRO A 266 -9.15 -26.11 11.87
CA PRO A 266 -10.54 -26.38 12.22
C PRO A 266 -10.80 -26.46 13.74
N ALA A 267 -9.88 -27.04 14.51
CA ALA A 267 -9.97 -27.09 15.98
C ALA A 267 -9.97 -25.68 16.62
N THR A 268 -9.14 -24.78 16.08
CA THR A 268 -9.08 -23.37 16.51
C THR A 268 -10.38 -22.64 16.20
N LEU A 269 -10.96 -22.87 15.01
CA LEU A 269 -12.27 -22.33 14.65
C LEU A 269 -13.35 -22.81 15.63
N THR A 270 -13.39 -24.09 15.98
CA THR A 270 -14.31 -24.62 17.00
C THR A 270 -14.10 -23.93 18.36
N ALA A 271 -12.86 -23.73 18.80
CA ALA A 271 -12.57 -23.01 20.04
C ALA A 271 -13.14 -21.59 20.02
N LEU A 272 -12.94 -20.86 18.91
CA LEU A 272 -13.41 -19.48 18.72
C LEU A 272 -14.95 -19.35 18.82
N THR A 273 -15.70 -20.41 18.53
CA THR A 273 -17.16 -20.39 18.67
C THR A 273 -17.67 -20.36 20.12
N HIS A 274 -16.81 -20.57 21.12
CA HIS A 274 -17.22 -20.51 22.53
C HIS A 274 -17.20 -19.08 23.11
N TYR A 275 -16.62 -18.10 22.39
CA TYR A 275 -16.64 -16.72 22.82
C TYR A 275 -18.05 -16.13 22.72
N ARG A 276 -18.56 -15.61 23.85
CA ARG A 276 -19.87 -14.95 23.90
C ARG A 276 -19.88 -13.62 23.16
N GLN A 277 -18.80 -12.85 23.29
CA GLN A 277 -18.63 -11.55 22.65
C GLN A 277 -17.19 -11.37 22.14
N PRO A 278 -16.98 -10.55 21.10
CA PRO A 278 -18.00 -10.04 20.19
C PRO A 278 -18.61 -11.16 19.33
N VAL A 279 -19.89 -11.03 18.98
CA VAL A 279 -20.63 -11.95 18.08
C VAL A 279 -19.87 -12.20 16.77
N GLN A 280 -19.14 -11.20 16.29
CA GLN A 280 -18.35 -11.26 15.05
C GLN A 280 -17.37 -12.44 15.01
N ILE A 281 -16.79 -12.85 16.16
CA ILE A 281 -15.86 -13.99 16.19
C ILE A 281 -16.56 -15.28 15.74
N ARG A 282 -17.75 -15.55 16.29
CA ARG A 282 -18.51 -16.76 15.95
C ARG A 282 -19.06 -16.69 14.53
N GLN A 283 -19.49 -15.50 14.10
CA GLN A 283 -19.96 -15.27 12.72
C GLN A 283 -18.84 -15.52 11.70
N ASN A 284 -17.65 -14.97 11.95
CA ASN A 284 -16.47 -15.19 11.10
C ASN A 284 -16.08 -16.66 11.05
N ALA A 285 -16.07 -17.35 12.20
CA ALA A 285 -15.79 -18.78 12.26
C ALA A 285 -16.82 -19.59 11.45
N ALA A 286 -18.11 -19.25 11.53
CA ALA A 286 -19.16 -19.90 10.74
C ALA A 286 -18.98 -19.72 9.22
N MET A 287 -18.51 -18.54 8.79
CA MET A 287 -18.24 -18.22 7.38
C MET A 287 -16.89 -18.75 6.88
N ASN A 288 -16.04 -19.29 7.75
CA ASN A 288 -14.72 -19.74 7.36
C ASN A 288 -14.83 -21.07 6.57
N PRO A 289 -14.16 -21.21 5.40
CA PRO A 289 -14.17 -22.44 4.62
C PRO A 289 -13.74 -23.69 5.38
N ARG A 290 -12.89 -23.53 6.40
CA ARG A 290 -12.34 -24.62 7.20
C ARG A 290 -13.13 -24.91 8.47
N CYS A 291 -14.27 -24.24 8.68
CA CYS A 291 -15.12 -24.52 9.84
C CYS A 291 -15.63 -25.97 9.79
N PRO A 292 -15.40 -26.79 10.83
CA PRO A 292 -15.93 -28.15 10.86
C PRO A 292 -17.45 -28.17 10.69
N GLU A 293 -17.95 -29.14 9.92
CA GLU A 293 -19.37 -29.26 9.63
C GLU A 293 -20.21 -29.38 10.91
N ASP A 294 -19.79 -30.21 11.86
CA ASP A 294 -20.48 -30.36 13.15
C ASP A 294 -20.56 -29.05 13.94
N THR A 295 -19.48 -28.26 13.90
CA THR A 295 -19.45 -26.94 14.54
C THR A 295 -20.43 -26.00 13.86
N ARG A 296 -20.48 -26.02 12.52
CA ARG A 296 -21.38 -25.19 11.71
C ARG A 296 -22.85 -25.59 11.92
N ILE A 297 -23.17 -26.89 11.97
CA ILE A 297 -24.50 -27.41 12.28
C ILE A 297 -24.94 -26.93 13.66
N ARG A 298 -24.08 -27.06 14.68
CA ARG A 298 -24.36 -26.58 16.04
C ARG A 298 -24.65 -25.08 16.05
N LEU A 299 -23.83 -24.28 15.38
CA LEU A 299 -24.04 -22.83 15.29
C LEU A 299 -25.36 -22.48 14.61
N ARG A 300 -25.71 -23.16 13.52
CA ARG A 300 -26.97 -22.96 12.79
C ARG A 300 -28.22 -23.20 13.65
N THR A 301 -28.18 -24.19 14.53
CA THR A 301 -29.34 -24.63 15.31
C THR A 301 -29.41 -24.01 16.71
N THR A 302 -28.26 -23.80 17.36
CA THR A 302 -28.19 -23.44 18.79
C THR A 302 -27.56 -22.08 19.10
N ASP A 303 -26.93 -21.40 18.12
CA ASP A 303 -26.34 -20.07 18.41
C ASP A 303 -27.42 -19.06 18.78
N ARG A 304 -27.14 -18.21 19.77
CA ARG A 304 -28.06 -17.19 20.28
C ARG A 304 -28.29 -16.06 19.27
N SER A 305 -27.29 -15.74 18.46
CA SER A 305 -27.35 -14.64 17.51
C SER A 305 -27.99 -15.08 16.18
N PRO A 306 -29.02 -14.39 15.68
CA PRO A 306 -29.58 -14.68 14.36
C PRO A 306 -28.55 -14.52 13.23
N TYR A 307 -27.62 -13.57 13.35
CA TYR A 307 -26.55 -13.33 12.37
C TYR A 307 -25.58 -14.51 12.27
N VAL A 308 -25.26 -15.16 13.39
CA VAL A 308 -24.38 -16.35 13.39
C VAL A 308 -25.12 -17.54 12.79
N ARG A 309 -26.40 -17.73 13.13
CA ARG A 309 -27.24 -18.77 12.51
C ARG A 309 -27.36 -18.57 10.99
N GLN A 310 -27.50 -17.33 10.53
CA GLN A 310 -27.56 -17.01 9.10
C GLN A 310 -26.22 -17.27 8.41
N ALA A 311 -25.11 -16.82 8.99
CA ALA A 311 -23.77 -17.08 8.47
C ALA A 311 -23.49 -18.58 8.30
N ALA A 312 -23.85 -19.40 9.29
CA ALA A 312 -23.70 -20.85 9.20
C ALA A 312 -24.53 -21.51 8.08
N ARG A 313 -25.56 -20.85 7.55
CA ARG A 313 -26.40 -21.32 6.42
C ARG A 313 -25.89 -20.85 5.05
N ALA A 314 -25.09 -19.80 5.00
CA ALA A 314 -24.67 -19.15 3.76
C ALA A 314 -23.48 -19.85 3.07
N ARG A 315 -22.93 -20.89 3.69
CA ARG A 315 -21.98 -21.85 3.12
C ARG A 315 -22.58 -23.24 3.16
#